data_AF-A0A496WMW2-F1
#
_entry.id   AF-A0A496WMW2-F1
#
_cell.length_a   1.000
_cell.length_b   1.000
_cell.length_c   1.000
_cell.angle_alpha   90.00
_cell.angle_beta   90.00
_cell.angle_gamma   90.00
#
_symmetry.space_group_name_H-M   'P 1'
#
loop_
_entity.id
_entity.type
_entity.pdbx_description
1 polymer ?
#
loop_
_entity_poly.entity_id
_entity_poly.type
_entity_poly.pdbx_seq_one_letter_code
_entity_poly.pdbx_strand_id
1 'polypeptide(L)'
;MDSGQAERMLNRSDISIWNDYREKNPDWVPDLSGRTIAGDMRGANLRGANLCGTNLTKASMTYVKLEGASFSEETAFPQMYDATSRGATFIPDCELDPHGTNPDAPQVFYVESDKPFTARRNLTEICKDVSGSILVCDPYYGTGTFVGLGALLHCDEIRFLTKIPDGKESKTGILPRTLLEFVKEHRNVEFRAHAGNDLHDRYILTDSELIILGHGVKDMGNKDSLIIRIPANYIQDTVDAMRTAFDQKWLSAMAIS
;
A
#
# COMPACT_ATOMS: atom_id res chain seq x y z
N MET A 1 -3.26 2.53 -11.44
CA MET A 1 -4.68 2.38 -11.10
C MET A 1 -4.78 1.19 -10.18
N ASP A 2 -5.25 1.40 -8.95
CA ASP A 2 -5.52 0.30 -8.02
C ASP A 2 -6.84 -0.39 -8.35
N SER A 3 -7.09 -1.54 -7.71
CA SER A 3 -8.24 -2.37 -8.00
C SER A 3 -9.57 -1.75 -7.52
N GLY A 4 -9.55 -0.90 -6.49
CA GLY A 4 -10.71 -0.11 -6.05
C GLY A 4 -11.08 1.03 -7.01
N GLN A 5 -10.10 1.71 -7.59
CA GLN A 5 -10.27 2.70 -8.65
C GLN A 5 -10.86 2.03 -9.91
N ALA A 6 -10.30 0.87 -10.28
CA ALA A 6 -10.79 0.04 -11.38
C ALA A 6 -12.28 -0.33 -11.21
N GLU A 7 -12.66 -0.82 -10.02
CA GLU A 7 -14.06 -1.13 -9.69
C GLU A 7 -14.97 0.09 -9.83
N ARG A 8 -14.59 1.22 -9.23
CA ARG A 8 -15.40 2.45 -9.26
C ARG A 8 -15.61 2.95 -10.69
N MET A 9 -14.59 2.88 -11.53
CA MET A 9 -14.69 3.30 -12.94
C MET A 9 -15.65 2.42 -13.72
N LEU A 10 -15.56 1.09 -13.57
CA LEU A 10 -16.49 0.17 -14.23
C LEU A 10 -17.92 0.34 -13.71
N ASN A 11 -18.11 0.61 -12.42
CA ASN A 11 -19.44 0.88 -11.85
C ASN A 11 -20.02 2.24 -12.25
N ARG A 12 -19.19 3.26 -12.48
CA ARG A 12 -19.63 4.58 -13.00
C ARG A 12 -19.84 4.60 -14.51
N SER A 13 -19.55 3.50 -15.20
CA SER A 13 -19.66 3.38 -16.67
C SER A 13 -18.70 4.30 -17.43
N ASP A 14 -17.55 4.61 -16.83
CA ASP A 14 -16.50 5.47 -17.43
C ASP A 14 -15.62 4.65 -18.40
N ILE A 15 -16.25 3.99 -19.39
CA ILE A 15 -15.59 2.97 -20.22
C ILE A 15 -14.57 3.55 -21.19
N SER A 16 -14.74 4.80 -21.63
CA SER A 16 -13.72 5.48 -22.44
C SER A 16 -12.42 5.67 -21.64
N ILE A 17 -12.53 6.13 -20.39
CA ILE A 17 -11.37 6.35 -19.52
C ILE A 17 -10.72 5.00 -19.17
N TRP A 18 -11.53 3.98 -18.90
CA TRP A 18 -11.03 2.61 -18.69
C TRP A 18 -10.20 2.12 -19.88
N ASN A 19 -10.76 2.23 -21.09
CA ASN A 19 -10.09 1.77 -22.30
C ASN A 19 -8.82 2.58 -22.61
N ASP A 20 -8.86 3.91 -22.48
CA ASP A 20 -7.71 4.79 -22.64
C ASP A 20 -6.56 4.42 -21.67
N TYR A 21 -6.92 4.07 -20.43
CA TYR A 21 -5.92 3.61 -19.45
C TYR A 21 -5.33 2.25 -19.85
N ARG A 22 -6.15 1.29 -20.30
CA ARG A 22 -5.67 -0.02 -20.78
C ARG A 22 -4.75 0.11 -21.99
N GLU A 23 -5.03 1.05 -22.90
CA GLU A 23 -4.18 1.29 -24.07
C GLU A 23 -2.82 1.88 -23.68
N LYS A 24 -2.79 2.77 -22.70
CA LYS A 24 -1.54 3.37 -22.19
C LYS A 24 -0.74 2.42 -21.29
N ASN A 25 -1.37 1.37 -20.76
CA ASN A 25 -0.77 0.44 -19.80
C ASN A 25 -1.04 -1.02 -20.21
N PRO A 26 -0.39 -1.53 -21.28
CA PRO A 26 -0.65 -2.87 -21.81
C PRO A 26 -0.21 -3.99 -20.86
N ASP A 27 0.84 -3.75 -20.05
CA ASP A 27 1.39 -4.75 -19.11
C ASP A 27 0.60 -4.82 -17.79
N TRP A 28 -0.24 -3.83 -17.52
CA TRP A 28 -1.07 -3.83 -16.32
C TRP A 28 -2.19 -4.85 -16.48
N VAL A 29 -2.40 -5.70 -15.48
CA VAL A 29 -3.47 -6.70 -15.47
C VAL A 29 -4.48 -6.32 -14.39
N PRO A 30 -5.75 -6.06 -14.75
CA PRO A 30 -6.75 -5.69 -13.77
C PRO A 30 -7.13 -6.89 -12.90
N ASP A 31 -7.00 -6.72 -11.59
CA ASP A 31 -7.59 -7.64 -10.61
C ASP A 31 -8.97 -7.14 -10.17
N LEU A 32 -10.00 -7.87 -10.58
CA LEU A 32 -11.40 -7.61 -10.26
C LEU A 32 -11.98 -8.75 -9.40
N SER A 33 -11.14 -9.66 -8.91
CA SER A 33 -11.58 -10.84 -8.17
C SER A 33 -12.42 -10.48 -6.93
N GLY A 34 -13.48 -11.24 -6.69
CA GLY A 34 -14.40 -11.05 -5.58
C GLY A 34 -15.24 -9.76 -5.59
N ARG A 35 -15.15 -8.92 -6.64
CA ARG A 35 -15.86 -7.62 -6.68
C ARG A 35 -17.29 -7.75 -7.15
N THR A 36 -18.09 -6.72 -6.89
CA THR A 36 -19.44 -6.58 -7.48
C THR A 36 -19.45 -5.41 -8.45
N ILE A 37 -19.69 -5.71 -9.73
CA ILE A 37 -19.78 -4.70 -10.78
C ILE A 37 -21.16 -4.75 -11.42
N ALA A 38 -21.86 -3.62 -11.39
CA ALA A 38 -23.22 -3.47 -11.90
C ALA A 38 -23.35 -2.33 -12.94
N GLY A 39 -22.23 -1.74 -13.36
CA GLY A 39 -22.21 -0.66 -14.34
C GLY A 39 -22.43 -1.11 -15.78
N ASP A 40 -22.55 -0.12 -16.68
CA ASP A 40 -22.56 -0.34 -18.11
C ASP A 40 -21.12 -0.49 -18.62
N MET A 41 -20.72 -1.73 -18.92
CA MET A 41 -19.39 -2.09 -19.39
C MET A 41 -19.34 -2.33 -20.89
N ARG A 42 -20.28 -1.78 -21.67
CA ARG A 42 -20.32 -2.04 -23.11
C ARG A 42 -19.01 -1.65 -23.80
N GLY A 43 -18.36 -2.62 -24.44
CA GLY A 43 -17.08 -2.42 -25.11
C GLY A 43 -15.85 -2.31 -24.19
N ALA A 44 -15.97 -2.59 -22.89
CA ALA A 44 -14.84 -2.54 -21.96
C ALA A 44 -13.76 -3.57 -22.32
N ASN A 45 -12.50 -3.15 -22.25
CA ASN A 45 -11.34 -4.01 -22.45
C ASN A 45 -10.95 -4.71 -21.13
N LEU A 46 -11.47 -5.91 -20.89
CA LEU A 46 -11.14 -6.76 -19.73
C LEU A 46 -10.15 -7.89 -20.10
N ARG A 47 -9.34 -7.71 -21.15
CA ARG A 47 -8.33 -8.71 -21.53
C ARG A 47 -7.36 -8.97 -20.41
N GLY A 48 -7.06 -10.25 -20.16
CA GLY A 48 -6.18 -10.70 -19.09
C GLY A 48 -6.74 -10.52 -17.67
N ALA A 49 -7.93 -9.94 -17.49
CA ALA A 49 -8.46 -9.61 -16.17
C ALA A 49 -8.62 -10.85 -15.27
N ASN A 50 -8.33 -10.71 -13.98
CA ASN A 50 -8.77 -11.69 -13.00
C ASN A 50 -10.23 -11.38 -12.61
N LEU A 51 -11.17 -12.22 -13.03
CA LEU A 51 -12.59 -12.13 -12.71
C LEU A 51 -13.04 -13.19 -11.70
N CYS A 52 -12.13 -13.94 -11.09
CA CYS A 52 -12.49 -15.05 -10.20
C CYS A 52 -13.33 -14.55 -9.00
N GLY A 53 -14.49 -15.19 -8.77
CA GLY A 53 -15.47 -14.78 -7.78
C GLY A 53 -16.18 -13.43 -8.02
N THR A 54 -16.03 -12.81 -9.20
CA THR A 54 -16.68 -11.52 -9.48
C THR A 54 -18.18 -11.69 -9.70
N ASN A 55 -18.99 -10.82 -9.10
CA ASN A 55 -20.41 -10.72 -9.39
C ASN A 55 -20.69 -9.66 -10.46
N LEU A 56 -21.00 -10.12 -11.68
CA LEU A 56 -21.30 -9.34 -12.88
C LEU A 56 -22.78 -9.43 -13.27
N THR A 57 -23.64 -10.06 -12.47
CA THR A 57 -25.03 -10.41 -12.83
C THR A 57 -25.89 -9.22 -13.27
N LYS A 58 -25.56 -8.01 -12.82
CA LYS A 58 -26.25 -6.76 -13.16
C LYS A 58 -25.52 -5.88 -14.19
N ALA A 59 -24.33 -6.26 -14.62
CA ALA A 59 -23.54 -5.46 -15.56
C ALA A 59 -24.03 -5.61 -17.00
N SER A 60 -23.94 -4.54 -17.78
CA SER A 60 -24.12 -4.61 -19.24
C SER A 60 -22.80 -5.03 -19.89
N MET A 61 -22.72 -6.28 -20.36
CA MET A 61 -21.49 -6.86 -20.90
C MET A 61 -21.45 -6.96 -22.43
N THR A 62 -22.28 -6.20 -23.16
CA THR A 62 -22.28 -6.25 -24.63
C THR A 62 -20.93 -5.80 -25.19
N TYR A 63 -20.33 -6.60 -26.08
CA TYR A 63 -19.02 -6.31 -26.69
C TYR A 63 -17.82 -6.19 -25.73
N VAL A 64 -17.93 -6.66 -24.48
CA VAL A 64 -16.77 -6.76 -23.58
C VAL A 64 -15.73 -7.71 -24.17
N LYS A 65 -14.46 -7.29 -24.10
CA LYS A 65 -13.30 -8.05 -24.55
C LYS A 65 -12.75 -8.85 -23.36
N LEU A 66 -12.77 -10.18 -23.45
CA LEU A 66 -12.41 -11.09 -22.35
C LEU A 66 -11.24 -12.00 -22.69
N GLU A 67 -10.53 -11.76 -23.79
CA GLU A 67 -9.45 -12.63 -24.23
C GLU A 67 -8.36 -12.73 -23.14
N GLY A 68 -8.09 -13.95 -22.69
CA GLY A 68 -7.13 -14.26 -21.64
C GLY A 68 -7.58 -13.90 -20.22
N ALA A 69 -8.81 -13.44 -20.01
CA ALA A 69 -9.35 -13.22 -18.67
C ALA A 69 -9.59 -14.56 -17.94
N SER A 70 -9.40 -14.59 -16.63
CA SER A 70 -9.60 -15.78 -15.79
C SER A 70 -10.90 -15.69 -15.02
N PHE A 71 -11.66 -16.77 -14.91
CA PHE A 71 -12.85 -16.84 -14.06
C PHE A 71 -12.98 -18.21 -13.37
N SER A 72 -13.68 -18.24 -12.24
CA SER A 72 -13.89 -19.43 -11.40
C SER A 72 -15.36 -19.81 -11.30
N GLU A 73 -15.66 -20.90 -10.59
CA GLU A 73 -17.03 -21.36 -10.34
C GLU A 73 -17.89 -20.33 -9.59
N GLU A 74 -17.27 -19.52 -8.73
CA GLU A 74 -17.92 -18.45 -7.96
C GLU A 74 -18.22 -17.20 -8.80
N THR A 75 -17.71 -17.13 -10.03
CA THR A 75 -17.91 -15.96 -10.90
C THR A 75 -19.33 -15.97 -11.47
N ALA A 76 -20.10 -14.92 -11.16
CA ALA A 76 -21.50 -14.82 -11.56
C ALA A 76 -21.68 -13.86 -12.74
N PHE A 77 -21.76 -14.38 -13.96
CA PHE A 77 -22.02 -13.58 -15.16
C PHE A 77 -23.52 -13.23 -15.33
N PRO A 78 -23.86 -12.23 -16.16
CA PRO A 78 -25.23 -12.01 -16.61
C PRO A 78 -25.85 -13.28 -17.21
N GLN A 79 -27.19 -13.37 -17.16
CA GLN A 79 -27.90 -14.53 -17.68
C GLN A 79 -27.56 -14.79 -19.16
N MET A 80 -27.29 -16.06 -19.50
CA MET A 80 -26.91 -16.51 -20.85
C MET A 80 -25.59 -15.93 -21.38
N TYR A 81 -24.73 -15.42 -20.50
CA TYR A 81 -23.43 -14.90 -20.92
C TYR A 81 -22.37 -15.99 -20.92
N ASP A 82 -21.90 -16.37 -22.11
CA ASP A 82 -20.82 -17.34 -22.30
C ASP A 82 -19.47 -16.63 -22.36
N ALA A 83 -18.77 -16.58 -21.23
CA ALA A 83 -17.44 -15.98 -21.12
C ALA A 83 -16.37 -16.77 -21.89
N THR A 84 -16.48 -18.10 -21.92
CA THR A 84 -15.53 -18.99 -22.62
C THR A 84 -15.54 -18.74 -24.12
N SER A 85 -16.72 -18.58 -24.73
CA SER A 85 -16.85 -18.24 -26.15
C SER A 85 -16.20 -16.89 -26.54
N ARG A 86 -15.90 -16.05 -25.54
CA ARG A 86 -15.28 -14.73 -25.69
C ARG A 86 -13.78 -14.72 -25.34
N GLY A 87 -13.18 -15.90 -25.16
CA GLY A 87 -11.76 -16.07 -24.90
C GLY A 87 -11.37 -15.96 -23.44
N ALA A 88 -12.32 -15.96 -22.50
CA ALA A 88 -12.02 -16.14 -21.09
C ALA A 88 -11.69 -17.61 -20.79
N THR A 89 -10.79 -17.83 -19.85
CA THR A 89 -10.36 -19.14 -19.39
C THR A 89 -11.02 -19.46 -18.05
N PHE A 90 -11.74 -20.58 -17.99
CA PHE A 90 -12.22 -21.13 -16.73
C PHE A 90 -11.04 -21.75 -15.96
N ILE A 91 -10.87 -21.35 -14.71
CA ILE A 91 -9.86 -21.88 -13.80
C ILE A 91 -10.62 -22.41 -12.55
N PRO A 92 -10.73 -23.74 -12.37
CA PRO A 92 -11.54 -24.36 -11.30
C PRO A 92 -11.02 -23.99 -9.92
N ASP A 93 -9.72 -24.20 -9.72
CA ASP A 93 -8.94 -23.70 -8.58
C ASP A 93 -8.30 -22.39 -8.99
N CYS A 94 -9.08 -21.46 -9.54
CA CYS A 94 -8.57 -20.12 -9.68
C CYS A 94 -8.15 -19.73 -8.28
N GLU A 95 -6.85 -19.52 -8.08
CA GLU A 95 -6.39 -18.87 -6.89
C GLU A 95 -7.15 -17.52 -6.87
N LEU A 96 -8.23 -17.45 -6.08
CA LEU A 96 -8.21 -16.48 -5.00
C LEU A 96 -6.82 -16.71 -4.44
N ASP A 97 -5.85 -15.87 -4.85
CA ASP A 97 -4.45 -15.92 -4.42
C ASP A 97 -4.41 -16.60 -3.05
N PRO A 98 -3.62 -17.65 -2.76
CA PRO A 98 -3.62 -18.30 -1.44
C PRO A 98 -3.38 -17.32 -0.28
N HIS A 99 -3.04 -16.06 -0.57
CA HIS A 99 -3.15 -14.91 0.31
C HIS A 99 -4.56 -14.33 0.56
N GLY A 100 -5.64 -14.85 -0.03
CA GLY A 100 -7.06 -14.52 0.16
C GLY A 100 -7.37 -13.03 0.27
N THR A 101 -6.49 -12.17 -0.24
CA THR A 101 -6.53 -10.74 -0.01
C THR A 101 -6.80 -10.15 -1.36
N ASN A 102 -8.00 -9.56 -1.50
CA ASN A 102 -8.09 -8.29 -2.22
C ASN A 102 -6.75 -7.56 -2.01
N PRO A 103 -5.97 -7.19 -3.03
CA PRO A 103 -4.71 -6.47 -2.82
C PRO A 103 -4.94 -5.14 -2.07
N ASP A 104 -6.19 -4.64 -2.07
CA ASP A 104 -6.64 -3.54 -1.23
C ASP A 104 -7.12 -3.96 0.18
N ALA A 105 -7.17 -5.25 0.55
CA ALA A 105 -7.51 -5.68 1.89
C ALA A 105 -6.32 -5.55 2.85
N PRO A 106 -6.59 -5.46 4.17
CA PRO A 106 -5.53 -5.40 5.16
C PRO A 106 -4.61 -6.63 5.11
N GLN A 107 -3.30 -6.39 5.00
CA GLN A 107 -2.26 -7.42 4.98
C GLN A 107 -1.51 -7.43 6.31
N VAL A 108 -1.19 -8.62 6.82
CA VAL A 108 -0.44 -8.80 8.08
C VAL A 108 0.83 -9.60 7.79
N PHE A 109 1.97 -9.00 8.09
CA PHE A 109 3.29 -9.62 7.95
C PHE A 109 3.89 -9.89 9.33
N TYR A 110 4.27 -11.13 9.58
CA TYR A 110 5.01 -11.49 10.79
C TYR A 110 6.50 -11.25 10.59
N VAL A 111 7.12 -10.60 11.56
CA VAL A 111 8.56 -10.35 11.61
C VAL A 111 9.12 -11.17 12.76
N GLU A 112 9.91 -12.17 12.41
CA GLU A 112 10.62 -13.04 13.37
C GLU A 112 11.75 -12.29 14.09
N SER A 113 11.86 -12.54 15.40
CA SER A 113 13.02 -12.16 16.22
C SER A 113 14.33 -12.79 15.75
N ASP A 114 15.43 -12.19 16.18
CA ASP A 114 16.81 -12.60 15.87
C ASP A 114 17.15 -12.67 14.36
N LYS A 115 16.37 -12.01 13.51
CA LYS A 115 16.56 -11.97 12.04
C LYS A 115 16.53 -10.55 11.46
N PRO A 116 17.35 -9.60 11.95
CA PRO A 116 17.29 -8.19 11.54
C PRO A 116 17.57 -7.96 10.05
N PHE A 117 18.45 -8.75 9.42
CA PHE A 117 18.72 -8.63 7.98
C PHE A 117 17.51 -9.04 7.14
N THR A 118 16.92 -10.19 7.46
CA THR A 118 15.72 -10.70 6.78
C THR A 118 14.56 -9.73 6.96
N ALA A 119 14.37 -9.20 8.16
CA ALA A 119 13.32 -8.25 8.47
C ALA A 119 13.43 -6.95 7.63
N ARG A 120 14.64 -6.42 7.46
CA ARG A 120 14.88 -5.24 6.60
C ARG A 120 14.60 -5.52 5.13
N ARG A 121 15.04 -6.67 4.61
CA ARG A 121 14.73 -7.08 3.24
C ARG A 121 13.22 -7.21 3.03
N ASN A 122 12.53 -7.80 3.99
CA ASN A 122 11.08 -7.93 3.93
C ASN A 122 10.39 -6.56 3.97
N LEU A 123 10.88 -5.62 4.80
CA LEU A 123 10.37 -4.24 4.80
C LEU A 123 10.53 -3.58 3.42
N THR A 124 11.68 -3.76 2.76
CA THR A 124 11.89 -3.30 1.38
C THR A 124 10.86 -3.87 0.41
N GLU A 125 10.59 -5.18 0.49
CA GLU A 125 9.57 -5.81 -0.36
C GLU A 125 8.14 -5.36 -0.03
N ILE A 126 7.83 -5.13 1.25
CA ILE A 126 6.51 -4.66 1.70
C ILE A 126 6.23 -3.23 1.24
N CYS A 127 7.27 -2.38 1.18
CA CYS A 127 7.15 -0.97 0.84
C CYS A 127 7.45 -0.64 -0.64
N LYS A 128 7.72 -1.64 -1.49
CA LYS A 128 8.16 -1.41 -2.88
C LYS A 128 7.15 -0.69 -3.76
N ASP A 129 5.86 -0.84 -3.45
CA ASP A 129 4.72 -0.26 -4.17
C ASP A 129 4.11 0.94 -3.44
N VAL A 130 4.60 1.26 -2.25
CA VAL A 130 4.25 2.49 -1.52
C VAL A 130 4.72 3.69 -2.33
N SER A 131 3.91 4.75 -2.43
CA SER A 131 4.26 5.95 -3.20
C SER A 131 3.60 7.21 -2.63
N GLY A 132 3.98 8.38 -3.15
CA GLY A 132 3.46 9.68 -2.72
C GLY A 132 4.20 10.28 -1.53
N SER A 133 3.53 11.19 -0.80
CA SER A 133 4.06 11.79 0.43
C SER A 133 3.90 10.85 1.62
N ILE A 134 5.01 10.58 2.31
CA ILE A 134 5.11 9.61 3.40
C ILE A 134 5.26 10.32 4.74
N LEU A 135 4.39 9.97 5.69
CA LEU A 135 4.49 10.42 7.07
C LEU A 135 4.91 9.23 7.94
N VAL A 136 6.08 9.31 8.57
CA VAL A 136 6.58 8.26 9.47
C VAL A 136 6.53 8.78 10.89
N CYS A 137 5.82 8.08 11.76
CA CYS A 137 5.86 8.30 13.20
C CYS A 137 6.63 7.15 13.84
N ASP A 138 7.77 7.42 14.46
CA ASP A 138 8.49 6.46 15.29
C ASP A 138 9.16 7.21 16.44
N PRO A 139 8.83 6.92 17.72
CA PRO A 139 9.38 7.64 18.86
C PRO A 139 10.91 7.54 18.95
N TYR A 140 11.52 6.54 18.31
CA TYR A 140 12.96 6.34 18.36
C TYR A 140 13.54 6.11 16.97
N TYR A 141 14.65 6.78 16.67
CA TYR A 141 15.44 6.49 15.47
C TYR A 141 16.88 6.17 15.84
N GLY A 142 17.55 5.47 14.93
CA GLY A 142 18.96 5.12 15.04
C GLY A 142 19.53 4.88 13.64
N THR A 143 20.77 4.40 13.56
CA THR A 143 21.38 4.09 12.25
C THR A 143 20.61 3.04 11.46
N GLY A 144 19.96 2.09 12.15
CA GLY A 144 19.04 1.13 11.53
C GLY A 144 17.82 1.78 10.87
N THR A 145 17.37 2.95 11.35
CA THR A 145 16.27 3.70 10.73
C THR A 145 16.64 4.14 9.32
N PHE A 146 17.85 4.64 9.11
CA PHE A 146 18.31 5.11 7.79
C PHE A 146 18.34 3.97 6.77
N VAL A 147 18.77 2.77 7.21
CA VAL A 147 18.71 1.56 6.38
C VAL A 147 17.26 1.19 6.07
N GLY A 148 16.38 1.21 7.07
CA GLY A 148 14.96 0.91 6.88
C GLY A 148 14.25 1.91 5.96
N LEU A 149 14.53 3.21 6.09
CA LEU A 149 14.00 4.24 5.21
C LEU A 149 14.46 4.09 3.77
N GLY A 150 15.54 3.34 3.51
CA GLY A 150 15.95 2.93 2.16
C GLY A 150 14.80 2.30 1.35
N ALA A 151 13.85 1.63 2.04
CA ALA A 151 12.66 1.05 1.45
C ALA A 151 11.62 2.07 0.94
N LEU A 152 11.77 3.35 1.27
CA LEU A 152 10.80 4.42 0.97
C LEU A 152 11.42 5.58 0.18
N LEU A 153 12.73 5.55 -0.09
CA LEU A 153 13.45 6.65 -0.73
C LEU A 153 12.99 6.94 -2.17
N HIS A 154 12.27 6.01 -2.80
CA HIS A 154 11.63 6.19 -4.10
C HIS A 154 10.36 7.05 -4.05
N CYS A 155 9.88 7.42 -2.85
CA CYS A 155 8.69 8.25 -2.64
C CYS A 155 9.02 9.75 -2.76
N ASP A 156 7.99 10.58 -2.94
CA ASP A 156 8.13 12.01 -3.26
C ASP A 156 8.69 12.83 -2.10
N GLU A 157 8.20 12.58 -0.89
CA GLU A 157 8.56 13.26 0.35
C GLU A 157 8.45 12.29 1.53
N ILE A 158 9.37 12.37 2.49
CA ILE A 158 9.33 11.60 3.74
C ILE A 158 9.47 12.55 4.93
N ARG A 159 8.43 12.65 5.75
CA ARG A 159 8.42 13.39 7.02
C ARG A 159 8.52 12.42 8.17
N PHE A 160 9.63 12.43 8.89
CA PHE A 160 9.89 11.54 10.03
C PHE A 160 9.72 12.29 11.35
N LEU A 161 8.63 12.00 12.06
CA LEU A 161 8.34 12.54 13.38
C LEU A 161 8.84 11.57 14.46
N THR A 162 9.68 12.07 15.37
CA THR A 162 10.32 11.26 16.42
C THR A 162 10.38 12.02 17.74
N LYS A 163 10.76 11.36 18.84
CA LYS A 163 11.04 12.07 20.09
C LYS A 163 12.44 12.67 20.05
N ILE A 164 12.68 13.65 20.90
CA ILE A 164 14.06 14.10 21.18
C ILE A 164 14.86 12.88 21.66
N PRO A 165 15.96 12.51 20.98
CA PRO A 165 16.69 11.30 21.34
C PRO A 165 17.24 11.40 22.77
N ASP A 166 16.79 10.50 23.65
CA ASP A 166 17.32 10.35 25.01
C ASP A 166 18.31 9.16 25.08
N GLY A 167 19.22 9.18 26.05
CA GLY A 167 20.12 8.05 26.31
C GLY A 167 21.47 8.06 25.60
N LYS A 168 22.03 6.86 25.35
CA LYS A 168 23.44 6.67 24.91
C LYS A 168 23.65 7.06 23.44
N GLU A 169 22.66 6.85 22.57
CA GLU A 169 22.76 7.12 21.12
C GLU A 169 22.77 8.62 20.80
N SER A 170 22.16 9.46 21.66
CA SER A 170 22.23 10.93 21.52
C SER A 170 23.55 11.52 22.00
N LYS A 171 24.23 10.82 22.92
CA LYS A 171 25.52 11.24 23.51
C LYS A 171 26.71 10.89 22.64
N THR A 172 26.58 9.90 21.76
CA THR A 172 27.60 9.60 20.76
C THR A 172 27.36 10.52 19.56
N GLY A 173 28.32 11.38 19.22
CA GLY A 173 28.22 12.31 18.08
C GLY A 173 28.09 11.63 16.70
N ILE A 174 27.96 10.31 16.65
CA ILE A 174 27.79 9.51 15.45
C ILE A 174 26.37 9.67 14.90
N LEU A 175 25.33 9.50 15.73
CA LEU A 175 23.95 9.52 15.26
C LEU A 175 23.54 10.87 14.63
N PRO A 176 23.82 12.03 15.25
CA PRO A 176 23.54 13.33 14.62
C PRO A 176 24.32 13.53 13.31
N ARG A 177 25.58 13.08 13.25
CA ARG A 177 26.41 13.17 12.05
C ARG A 177 25.85 12.30 10.91
N THR A 178 25.49 11.06 11.20
CA THR A 178 24.92 10.15 10.19
C THR A 178 23.57 10.65 9.70
N LEU A 179 22.75 11.25 10.56
CA LEU A 179 21.50 11.90 10.13
C LEU A 179 21.76 13.05 9.15
N LEU A 180 22.72 13.93 9.47
CA LEU A 180 23.15 15.03 8.60
C LEU A 180 23.60 14.53 7.22
N GLU A 181 24.43 13.48 7.19
CA GLU A 181 24.90 12.84 5.96
C GLU A 181 23.73 12.25 5.15
N PHE A 182 22.81 11.55 5.82
CA PHE A 182 21.63 10.94 5.21
C PHE A 182 20.67 11.97 4.59
N VAL A 183 20.29 13.03 5.33
CA VAL A 183 19.39 14.09 4.84
C VAL A 183 20.05 14.93 3.74
N LYS A 184 21.38 15.03 3.75
CA LYS A 184 22.13 15.68 2.67
C LYS A 184 22.04 14.89 1.36
N GLU A 185 22.10 13.55 1.43
CA GLU A 185 21.97 12.67 0.26
C GLU A 185 20.51 12.51 -0.19
N HIS A 186 19.56 12.55 0.75
CA HIS A 186 18.13 12.35 0.52
C HIS A 186 17.34 13.60 0.86
N ARG A 187 17.34 14.55 -0.08
CA ARG A 187 16.74 15.89 0.07
C ARG A 187 15.21 15.88 0.22
N ASN A 188 14.57 14.76 -0.09
CA ASN A 188 13.14 14.52 0.11
C ASN A 188 12.82 14.05 1.54
N VAL A 189 13.81 13.89 2.43
CA VAL A 189 13.61 13.43 3.81
C VAL A 189 13.81 14.55 4.81
N GLU A 190 12.85 14.74 5.72
CA GLU A 190 12.92 15.69 6.83
C GLU A 190 12.67 14.96 8.15
N PHE A 191 13.49 15.22 9.16
CA PHE A 191 13.30 14.73 10.52
C PHE A 191 12.89 15.87 11.45
N ARG A 192 11.86 15.65 12.27
CA ARG A 192 11.48 16.56 13.35
C ARG A 192 11.31 15.85 14.68
N ALA A 193 11.78 16.50 15.74
CA ALA A 193 11.64 16.05 17.11
C ALA A 193 10.43 16.70 17.78
N HIS A 194 9.49 15.86 18.21
CA HIS A 194 8.39 16.22 19.09
C HIS A 194 8.88 16.33 20.54
N ALA A 195 8.59 17.44 21.18
CA ALA A 195 9.01 17.69 22.56
C ALA A 195 8.10 17.00 23.61
N GLY A 196 6.90 16.57 23.22
CA GLY A 196 5.96 15.92 24.12
C GLY A 196 6.31 14.45 24.41
N ASN A 197 5.88 13.96 25.58
CA ASN A 197 6.08 12.56 25.96
C ASN A 197 5.03 11.62 25.38
N ASP A 198 4.02 12.13 24.67
CA ASP A 198 2.86 11.41 24.15
C ASP A 198 3.11 10.69 22.81
N LEU A 199 4.30 10.82 22.20
CA LEU A 199 4.63 10.10 20.97
C LEU A 199 5.02 8.64 21.27
N HIS A 200 4.13 7.69 21.02
CA HIS A 200 4.37 6.25 21.28
C HIS A 200 4.08 5.34 20.09
N ASP A 201 3.27 5.82 19.15
CA ASP A 201 2.81 5.04 18.02
C ASP A 201 3.90 4.86 16.98
N ARG A 202 3.82 3.77 16.24
CA ARG A 202 4.75 3.45 15.16
C ARG A 202 3.98 3.11 13.90
N TYR A 203 4.06 4.01 12.93
CA TYR A 203 3.35 3.84 11.68
C TYR A 203 4.02 4.60 10.53
N ILE A 204 3.70 4.15 9.32
CA ILE A 204 3.91 4.86 8.06
C ILE A 204 2.53 5.18 7.52
N LEU A 205 2.26 6.43 7.18
CA LEU A 205 0.97 6.90 6.66
C LEU A 205 1.18 7.56 5.30
N THR A 206 0.33 7.21 4.34
CA THR A 206 0.26 7.85 3.02
C THR A 206 -1.18 8.32 2.76
N ASP A 207 -1.47 8.82 1.56
CA ASP A 207 -2.84 9.16 1.15
C ASP A 207 -3.69 7.91 0.86
N SER A 208 -3.05 6.77 0.57
CA SER A 208 -3.70 5.54 0.13
C SER A 208 -3.68 4.42 1.17
N GLU A 209 -2.87 4.52 2.23
CA GLU A 209 -2.71 3.43 3.20
C GLU A 209 -2.10 3.86 4.53
N LEU A 210 -2.35 3.05 5.55
CA LEU A 210 -1.71 3.07 6.86
C LEU A 210 -0.93 1.77 7.07
N ILE A 211 0.35 1.87 7.42
CA ILE A 211 1.20 0.74 7.77
C ILE A 211 1.55 0.84 9.26
N ILE A 212 1.01 -0.04 10.08
CA ILE A 212 1.28 -0.12 11.51
C ILE A 212 2.49 -1.01 11.74
N LEU A 213 3.43 -0.54 12.57
CA LEU A 213 4.66 -1.25 12.90
C LEU A 213 4.63 -1.69 14.38
N GLY A 214 4.75 -2.99 14.63
CA GLY A 214 4.81 -3.53 15.99
C GLY A 214 6.13 -3.20 16.71
N HIS A 215 7.17 -2.80 15.97
CA HIS A 215 8.47 -2.44 16.52
C HIS A 215 9.10 -1.27 15.76
N GLY A 216 10.02 -0.55 16.41
CA GLY A 216 10.70 0.60 15.81
C GLY A 216 11.57 0.19 14.62
N VAL A 217 11.61 1.04 13.60
CA VAL A 217 12.31 0.79 12.33
C VAL A 217 13.80 0.50 12.57
N LYS A 218 14.41 1.18 13.55
CA LYS A 218 15.84 1.02 13.90
C LYS A 218 16.20 -0.39 14.39
N ASP A 219 15.24 -1.09 14.99
CA ASP A 219 15.43 -2.35 15.71
C ASP A 219 14.61 -3.50 15.10
N MET A 220 14.18 -3.35 13.85
CA MET A 220 13.33 -4.33 13.18
C MET A 220 14.02 -5.69 13.07
N GLY A 221 13.30 -6.76 13.46
CA GLY A 221 13.82 -8.14 13.51
C GLY A 221 14.63 -8.48 14.77
N ASN A 222 14.78 -7.55 15.72
CA ASN A 222 15.35 -7.87 17.04
C ASN A 222 14.33 -8.55 17.97
N LYS A 223 13.03 -8.37 17.71
CA LYS A 223 11.92 -8.95 18.46
C LYS A 223 10.83 -9.39 17.49
N ASP A 224 10.04 -10.36 17.94
CA ASP A 224 8.83 -10.75 17.26
C ASP A 224 7.90 -9.54 17.17
N SER A 225 7.41 -9.25 15.97
CA SER A 225 6.51 -8.12 15.72
C SER A 225 5.64 -8.35 14.50
N LEU A 226 4.69 -7.45 14.30
CA LEU A 226 3.80 -7.45 13.14
C LEU A 226 4.01 -6.16 12.35
N ILE A 227 3.87 -6.27 11.03
CA ILE A 227 3.64 -5.13 10.14
C ILE A 227 2.24 -5.32 9.59
N ILE A 228 1.35 -4.35 9.79
CA ILE A 228 -0.03 -4.42 9.32
C ILE A 228 -0.25 -3.30 8.33
N ARG A 229 -0.55 -3.64 7.07
CA ARG A 229 -0.77 -2.70 5.99
C ARG A 229 -2.27 -2.62 5.71
N ILE A 230 -2.87 -1.45 5.85
CA ILE A 230 -4.32 -1.24 5.79
C ILE A 230 -4.62 -0.16 4.74
N PRO A 231 -5.25 -0.51 3.61
CA PRO A 231 -5.59 0.47 2.59
C PRO A 231 -6.69 1.45 3.04
N ALA A 232 -6.57 2.71 2.61
CA ALA A 232 -7.36 3.84 3.11
C ALA A 232 -8.86 3.69 2.80
N ASN A 233 -9.24 2.96 1.74
CA ASN A 233 -10.63 2.63 1.46
C ASN A 233 -11.35 1.85 2.58
N TYR A 234 -10.61 1.19 3.49
CA TYR A 234 -11.20 0.52 4.66
C TYR A 234 -11.28 1.43 5.89
N ILE A 235 -10.45 2.47 5.96
CA ILE A 235 -10.20 3.25 7.17
C ILE A 235 -9.98 4.75 6.89
N GLN A 236 -10.68 5.32 5.90
CA GLN A 236 -10.42 6.68 5.41
C GLN A 236 -10.51 7.70 6.54
N ASP A 237 -11.55 7.61 7.38
CA ASP A 237 -11.73 8.49 8.54
C ASP A 237 -10.53 8.41 9.51
N THR A 238 -9.95 7.22 9.68
CA THR A 238 -8.75 7.01 10.50
C THR A 238 -7.52 7.63 9.86
N VAL A 239 -7.33 7.46 8.55
CA VAL A 239 -6.22 8.07 7.79
C VAL A 239 -6.27 9.59 7.92
N ASP A 240 -7.45 10.19 7.74
CA ASP A 240 -7.66 11.64 7.84
C ASP A 240 -7.41 12.15 9.26
N ALA A 241 -7.90 11.43 10.27
CA ALA A 241 -7.68 11.77 11.68
C ALA A 241 -6.19 11.66 12.07
N MET A 242 -5.51 10.59 11.66
CA MET A 242 -4.08 10.38 11.93
C MET A 242 -3.22 11.42 11.24
N ARG A 243 -3.52 11.77 9.99
CA ARG A 243 -2.85 12.85 9.26
C ARG A 243 -2.99 14.18 9.98
N THR A 244 -4.22 14.53 10.38
CA THR A 244 -4.49 15.74 11.15
C THR A 244 -3.68 15.77 12.45
N ALA A 245 -3.65 14.65 13.19
CA ALA A 245 -2.89 14.54 14.43
C ALA A 245 -1.37 14.59 14.22
N PHE A 246 -0.87 14.05 13.12
CA PHE A 246 0.52 14.12 12.71
C PHE A 246 0.91 15.57 12.38
N ASP A 247 0.14 16.23 11.51
CA ASP A 247 0.42 17.61 11.06
C ASP A 247 0.43 18.60 12.22
N GLN A 248 -0.48 18.45 13.18
CA GLN A 248 -0.48 19.26 14.41
C GLN A 248 0.83 19.11 15.20
N LYS A 249 1.31 17.88 15.39
CA LYS A 249 2.58 17.63 16.08
C LYS A 249 3.75 18.14 15.25
N TRP A 250 3.75 17.89 13.95
CA TRP A 250 4.78 18.31 13.00
C TRP A 250 5.01 19.84 12.99
N LEU A 251 3.94 20.63 13.06
CA LEU A 251 4.01 22.09 13.12
C LEU A 251 4.71 22.60 14.39
N SER A 252 4.53 21.91 15.52
CA SER A 252 5.17 22.24 16.80
C SER A 252 6.54 21.59 17.00
N ALA A 253 6.90 20.62 16.16
CA ALA A 253 8.12 19.85 16.28
C ALA A 253 9.34 20.62 15.76
N MET A 254 10.50 20.39 16.40
CA MET A 254 11.75 21.03 16.04
C MET A 254 12.47 20.26 14.93
N ALA A 255 12.93 20.94 13.89
CA ALA A 255 13.79 20.32 12.88
C ALA A 255 15.05 19.72 13.52
N ILE A 256 15.36 18.48 13.17
CA ILE A 256 16.62 17.83 13.55
C ILE A 256 17.58 18.11 12.40
N SER A 257 18.19 19.29 12.41
CA SER A 257 19.22 19.68 11.45
C SER A 257 20.53 19.00 11.77
#